data_AF-A0A521JYV4-F1
#
_entry.id   AF-A0A521JYV4-F1
#
_cell.length_a   1.000
_cell.length_b   1.000
_cell.length_c   1.000
_cell.angle_alpha   90.00
_cell.angle_beta   90.00
_cell.angle_gamma   90.00
#
_symmetry.space_group_name_H-M   'P 1'
#
loop_
_entity.id
_entity.type
_entity.pdbx_description
1 polymer ?
#
loop_
_entity_poly.entity_id
_entity_poly.type
_entity_poly.pdbx_seq_one_letter_code
_entity_poly.pdbx_strand_id
1 'polypeptide(L)'
;MLIPLLLVLCTCLPDEKPAPVDAARVKATVETLDKAFGEKPGDRGTPEARLAAIESAREVVDAAVIEALARGLKRKDEPAVRSATVEALRTMRHPKAFEALLDFAKQSTTQKDEKLYPSVLRAVASHGDKRAIPLLRDGALGAAPYKVDEARIYGLGNIRDADSVEALIGLMNTLGPHKIAPFMNEISLALSVLTGAEGQRYEDWQRWWNDNKKKLEIAPQLPELPKGKLVKWHLYWGMGKDELKQKLGEKGGDKGDDKPDGEPKPPAKKG
;
A
#
# COMPACT_ATOMS: atom_id res chain seq x y z
N MET A 1 -16.29 -4.52 -45.36
CA MET A 1 -16.14 -3.33 -44.51
C MET A 1 -14.98 -3.59 -43.56
N LEU A 2 -13.83 -2.97 -43.82
CA LEU A 2 -12.60 -3.10 -43.03
C LEU A 2 -12.61 -2.04 -41.92
N ILE A 3 -12.61 -2.47 -40.66
CA ILE A 3 -12.50 -1.58 -39.49
C ILE A 3 -11.00 -1.31 -39.26
N PRO A 4 -10.53 -0.06 -39.26
CA PRO A 4 -9.13 0.25 -39.00
C PRO A 4 -8.84 0.05 -37.52
N LEU A 5 -7.84 -0.79 -37.24
CA LEU A 5 -7.27 -1.02 -35.92
C LEU A 5 -6.55 0.26 -35.48
N LEU A 6 -7.16 1.02 -34.57
CA LEU A 6 -6.60 2.24 -34.02
C LEU A 6 -5.52 1.87 -32.99
N LEU A 7 -4.27 1.86 -33.45
CA LEU A 7 -3.08 1.61 -32.64
C LEU A 7 -2.90 2.79 -31.67
N VAL A 8 -3.36 2.64 -30.42
CA VAL A 8 -3.07 3.61 -29.35
C VAL A 8 -1.62 3.40 -28.94
N LEU A 9 -0.73 4.23 -29.51
CA LEU A 9 0.65 4.39 -29.04
C LEU A 9 0.61 4.94 -27.61
N CYS A 10 0.68 4.03 -26.64
CA CYS A 10 0.89 4.35 -25.25
C CYS A 10 2.32 4.89 -25.13
N THR A 11 2.47 6.21 -25.16
CA THR A 11 3.74 6.86 -24.85
C THR A 11 4.09 6.54 -23.42
N CYS A 12 5.04 5.61 -23.21
CA CYS A 12 5.77 5.52 -21.96
C CYS A 12 6.32 6.92 -21.69
N LEU A 13 5.75 7.61 -20.69
CA LEU A 13 6.34 8.86 -20.21
C LEU A 13 7.81 8.55 -19.91
N PRO A 14 8.76 9.28 -20.51
CA PRO A 14 10.15 9.12 -20.16
C PRO A 14 10.27 9.28 -18.65
N ASP A 15 11.12 8.45 -18.05
CA ASP A 15 11.51 8.48 -16.64
C ASP A 15 12.11 9.87 -16.36
N GLU A 16 11.23 10.84 -16.13
CA GLU A 16 11.56 12.25 -15.97
C GLU A 16 12.26 12.30 -14.62
N LYS A 17 13.59 12.22 -14.66
CA LYS A 17 14.44 12.27 -13.48
C LYS A 17 13.92 13.44 -12.64
N PRO A 18 13.42 13.19 -11.42
CA PRO A 18 12.84 14.24 -10.60
C PRO A 18 13.87 15.36 -10.50
N ALA A 19 13.40 16.60 -10.68
CA ALA A 19 14.26 17.76 -10.64
C ALA A 19 15.18 17.65 -9.41
N PRO A 20 16.50 17.82 -9.57
CA PRO A 20 17.43 17.62 -8.48
C PRO A 20 17.00 18.50 -7.31
N VAL A 21 16.81 17.87 -6.15
CA VAL A 21 16.39 18.55 -4.93
C VAL A 21 17.44 19.61 -4.60
N ASP A 22 16.99 20.81 -4.25
CA ASP A 22 17.88 21.89 -3.84
C ASP A 22 18.78 21.44 -2.68
N ALA A 23 20.09 21.45 -2.89
CA ALA A 23 21.08 21.04 -1.91
C ALA A 23 20.97 21.85 -0.60
N ALA A 24 20.55 23.11 -0.66
CA ALA A 24 20.29 23.92 0.53
C ALA A 24 19.09 23.39 1.33
N ARG A 25 18.01 22.99 0.64
CA ARG A 25 16.84 22.33 1.27
C ARG A 25 17.23 21.01 1.91
N VAL A 26 18.00 20.16 1.21
CA VAL A 26 18.51 18.89 1.75
C VAL A 26 19.30 19.13 3.04
N LYS A 27 20.28 20.03 3.00
CA LYS A 27 21.12 20.36 4.15
C LYS A 27 20.28 20.87 5.34
N ALA A 28 19.36 21.80 5.10
CA ALA A 28 18.50 22.35 6.14
C ALA A 28 17.57 21.29 6.78
N THR A 29 17.03 20.37 5.97
CA THR A 29 16.22 19.25 6.47
C THR A 29 17.05 18.28 7.31
N VAL A 30 18.26 17.93 6.87
CA VAL A 30 19.19 17.08 7.65
C VAL A 30 19.54 17.75 8.98
N GLU A 31 19.89 19.03 8.99
CA GLU A 31 20.17 19.77 10.23
C GLU A 31 18.97 19.79 11.20
N THR A 32 17.75 19.89 10.66
CA THR A 32 16.51 19.85 11.45
C THR A 32 16.30 18.46 12.07
N LEU A 33 16.50 17.39 11.29
CA LEU A 33 16.42 16.01 11.77
C LEU A 33 17.52 15.71 12.80
N ASP A 34 18.74 16.21 12.59
CA ASP A 34 19.86 16.05 13.52
C ASP A 34 19.56 16.70 14.87
N LYS A 35 19.02 17.92 14.88
CA LYS A 35 18.57 18.60 16.11
C LYS A 35 17.44 17.82 16.80
N ALA A 36 16.48 17.32 16.04
CA ALA A 36 15.36 16.57 16.61
C ALA A 36 15.80 15.21 17.20
N PHE A 37 16.74 14.53 16.53
CA PHE A 37 17.20 13.19 16.88
C PHE A 37 18.53 13.14 17.64
N GLY A 38 19.03 14.28 18.14
CA GLY A 38 20.33 14.47 18.80
C GLY A 38 21.03 13.23 19.37
N GLU A 39 22.35 13.15 19.16
CA GLU A 39 23.13 11.96 19.53
C GLU A 39 23.05 11.65 21.05
N LYS A 40 23.16 12.70 21.87
CA LYS A 40 23.11 12.59 23.33
C LYS A 40 21.69 12.77 23.86
N PRO A 41 21.26 11.99 24.87
CA PRO A 41 19.91 12.10 25.45
C PRO A 41 19.49 13.52 25.85
N GLY A 42 20.42 14.37 26.32
CA GLY A 42 20.13 15.76 26.71
C GLY A 42 19.97 16.76 25.56
N ASP A 43 20.43 16.40 24.35
CA ASP A 43 20.39 17.27 23.17
C ASP A 43 19.20 16.94 22.26
N ARG A 44 18.39 15.94 22.61
CA ARG A 44 17.26 15.51 21.78
C ARG A 44 16.08 16.43 21.98
N GLY A 45 15.46 16.86 20.88
CA GLY A 45 14.16 17.55 20.92
C GLY A 45 13.06 16.70 21.57
N THR A 46 11.94 17.31 21.93
CA THR A 46 10.78 16.58 22.47
C THR A 46 10.16 15.63 21.43
N PRO A 47 9.31 14.65 21.83
CA PRO A 47 8.60 13.82 20.87
C PRO A 47 7.84 14.63 19.80
N GLU A 48 7.26 15.77 20.18
CA GLU A 48 6.55 16.68 19.27
C GLU A 48 7.50 17.32 18.26
N ALA A 49 8.69 17.77 18.71
CA ALA A 49 9.71 18.31 17.82
C ALA A 49 10.19 17.26 16.80
N ARG A 50 10.29 15.99 17.22
CA ARG A 50 10.64 14.88 16.31
C ARG A 50 9.55 14.60 15.28
N LEU A 51 8.29 14.59 15.71
CA LEU A 51 7.17 14.41 14.79
C LEU A 51 7.10 15.55 13.76
N ALA A 52 7.29 16.79 14.19
CA ALA A 52 7.34 17.94 13.28
C ALA A 52 8.53 17.84 12.30
N ALA A 53 9.70 17.41 12.77
CA ALA A 53 10.87 17.19 11.93
C ALA A 53 10.61 16.08 10.88
N ILE A 54 10.01 14.95 11.29
CA ILE A 54 9.62 13.86 10.38
C ILE A 54 8.65 14.37 9.30
N GLU A 55 7.62 15.11 9.69
CA GLU A 55 6.61 15.61 8.74
C GLU A 55 7.23 16.58 7.73
N SER A 56 8.05 17.53 8.19
CA SER A 56 8.73 18.48 7.29
C SER A 56 9.74 17.81 6.34
N ALA A 57 10.29 16.66 6.71
CA ALA A 57 11.23 15.91 5.88
C ALA A 57 10.53 15.07 4.79
N ARG A 58 9.22 14.82 4.90
CA ARG A 58 8.49 13.86 4.07
C ARG A 58 8.59 14.09 2.57
N GLU A 59 8.68 15.36 2.17
CA GLU A 59 8.74 15.78 0.76
C GLU A 59 10.16 15.83 0.20
N VAL A 60 11.19 15.73 1.05
CA VAL A 60 12.60 15.89 0.65
C VAL A 60 13.19 14.50 0.42
N VAL A 61 13.01 13.99 -0.80
CA VAL A 61 13.49 12.66 -1.20
C VAL A 61 14.97 12.72 -1.57
N ASP A 62 15.83 12.59 -0.58
CA ASP A 62 17.30 12.52 -0.73
C ASP A 62 17.89 11.44 0.19
N ALA A 63 18.99 10.82 -0.23
CA ALA A 63 19.64 9.75 0.52
C ALA A 63 20.07 10.19 1.94
N ALA A 64 20.63 11.40 2.09
CA ALA A 64 21.08 11.90 3.39
C ALA A 64 19.90 12.20 4.32
N VAL A 65 18.80 12.74 3.78
CA VAL A 65 17.56 12.98 4.54
C VAL A 65 16.97 11.64 5.01
N ILE A 66 16.92 10.65 4.13
CA ILE A 66 16.41 9.30 4.46
C ILE A 66 17.25 8.65 5.56
N GLU A 67 18.57 8.74 5.49
CA GLU A 67 19.47 8.20 6.51
C GLU A 67 19.28 8.88 7.87
N ALA A 68 19.13 10.21 7.88
CA ALA A 68 18.81 10.97 9.10
C ALA A 68 17.42 10.60 9.65
N LEU A 69 16.41 10.50 8.79
CA LEU A 69 15.04 10.15 9.13
C LEU A 69 14.93 8.72 9.70
N ALA A 70 15.65 7.76 9.13
CA ALA A 70 15.66 6.36 9.55
C ALA A 70 16.12 6.16 11.02
N ARG A 71 16.77 7.16 11.63
CA ARG A 71 17.09 7.14 13.06
C ARG A 71 15.84 7.10 13.94
N GLY A 72 14.71 7.63 13.47
CA GLY A 72 13.41 7.55 14.14
C GLY A 72 12.92 6.10 14.36
N LEU A 73 13.31 5.16 13.49
CA LEU A 73 12.97 3.74 13.63
C LEU A 73 13.58 3.10 14.90
N LYS A 74 14.68 3.66 15.41
CA LYS A 74 15.41 3.16 16.59
C LYS A 74 14.80 3.62 17.93
N ARG A 75 13.80 4.51 17.92
CA ARG A 75 13.15 5.10 19.11
C ARG A 75 12.09 4.17 19.71
N LYS A 76 12.55 3.10 20.38
CA LYS A 76 11.67 2.06 20.96
C LYS A 76 10.67 2.58 22.00
N ASP A 77 11.06 3.64 22.70
CA ASP A 77 10.29 4.35 23.72
C ASP A 77 9.21 5.28 23.15
N GLU A 78 9.23 5.55 21.84
CA GLU A 78 8.32 6.49 21.18
C GLU A 78 7.59 5.85 20.00
N PRO A 79 6.52 5.07 20.24
CA PRO A 79 5.77 4.39 19.18
C PRO A 79 5.21 5.33 18.11
N ALA A 80 4.81 6.54 18.51
CA ALA A 80 4.33 7.57 17.59
C ALA A 80 5.42 8.00 16.59
N VAL A 81 6.64 8.24 17.07
CA VAL A 81 7.80 8.61 16.24
C VAL A 81 8.18 7.48 15.29
N ARG A 82 8.22 6.23 15.77
CA ARG A 82 8.47 5.06 14.90
C ARG A 82 7.41 4.96 13.79
N SER A 83 6.14 5.09 14.14
CA SER A 83 5.03 4.97 13.18
C SER A 83 5.07 6.09 12.14
N ALA A 84 5.30 7.34 12.55
CA ALA A 84 5.46 8.47 11.65
C ALA A 84 6.67 8.29 10.72
N THR A 85 7.79 7.78 11.25
CA THR A 85 9.00 7.49 10.46
C THR A 85 8.72 6.42 9.39
N VAL A 86 8.01 5.34 9.75
CA VAL A 86 7.62 4.29 8.80
C VAL A 86 6.72 4.86 7.69
N GLU A 87 5.74 5.68 8.02
CA GLU A 87 4.84 6.31 7.02
C GLU A 87 5.56 7.34 6.14
N ALA A 88 6.51 8.10 6.68
CA ALA A 88 7.32 9.02 5.89
C ALA A 88 8.20 8.26 4.89
N LEU A 89 8.94 7.24 5.36
CA LEU A 89 9.77 6.39 4.49
C LEU A 89 8.94 5.60 3.47
N ARG A 90 7.68 5.27 3.78
CA ARG A 90 6.74 4.63 2.84
C ARG A 90 6.48 5.51 1.62
N THR A 91 6.36 6.82 1.80
CA THR A 91 6.05 7.75 0.70
C THR A 91 7.26 8.20 -0.09
N MET A 92 8.47 8.03 0.44
CA MET A 92 9.73 8.39 -0.25
C MET A 92 10.13 7.32 -1.26
N ARG A 93 9.94 7.58 -2.57
CA ARG A 93 10.34 6.66 -3.65
C ARG A 93 11.85 6.70 -3.88
N HIS A 94 12.59 6.00 -3.00
CA HIS A 94 14.05 5.96 -3.07
C HIS A 94 14.61 4.61 -2.55
N PRO A 95 15.64 4.03 -3.19
CA PRO A 95 16.21 2.73 -2.79
C PRO A 95 16.66 2.67 -1.33
N LYS A 96 17.24 3.75 -0.79
CA LYS A 96 17.65 3.83 0.63
C LYS A 96 16.47 3.77 1.61
N ALA A 97 15.30 4.31 1.24
CA ALA A 97 14.12 4.24 2.10
C ALA A 97 13.59 2.80 2.15
N PHE A 98 13.59 2.12 1.01
CA PHE A 98 13.29 0.69 0.94
C PHE A 98 14.26 -0.14 1.78
N GLU A 99 15.58 0.07 1.63
CA GLU A 99 16.61 -0.65 2.40
C GLU A 99 16.42 -0.47 3.91
N ALA A 100 16.22 0.77 4.37
CA ALA A 100 16.00 1.07 5.78
C ALA A 100 14.75 0.36 6.34
N LEU A 101 13.64 0.36 5.59
CA LEU A 101 12.41 -0.33 5.98
C LEU A 101 12.58 -1.85 5.97
N LEU A 102 13.24 -2.41 4.97
CA LEU A 102 13.48 -3.85 4.82
C LEU A 102 14.34 -4.38 5.97
N ASP A 103 15.43 -3.68 6.32
CA ASP A 103 16.30 -4.05 7.43
C ASP A 103 15.57 -3.95 8.76
N PHE A 104 14.75 -2.92 8.94
CA PHE A 104 13.93 -2.75 10.13
C PHE A 104 12.87 -3.86 10.28
N ALA A 105 12.26 -4.30 9.19
CA ALA A 105 11.26 -5.36 9.16
C ALA A 105 11.82 -6.75 9.53
N LYS A 106 13.12 -6.98 9.28
CA LYS A 106 13.82 -8.24 9.62
C LYS A 106 14.17 -8.35 11.10
N GLN A 107 14.10 -7.26 11.86
CA GLN A 107 14.44 -7.28 13.28
C GLN A 107 13.36 -8.03 14.08
N SER A 108 13.78 -9.01 14.89
CA SER A 108 12.86 -9.79 15.73
C SER A 108 12.02 -8.91 16.67
N THR A 109 12.56 -7.80 17.18
CA THR A 109 11.81 -6.85 17.99
C THR A 109 10.67 -6.18 17.23
N THR A 110 10.87 -5.93 15.94
CA THR A 110 9.84 -5.34 15.08
C THR A 110 8.78 -6.39 14.74
N GLN A 111 9.18 -7.62 14.42
CA GLN A 111 8.25 -8.72 14.11
C GLN A 111 7.30 -9.05 15.26
N LYS A 112 7.74 -8.87 16.51
CA LYS A 112 6.93 -9.08 17.72
C LYS A 112 5.99 -7.91 18.06
N ASP A 113 6.15 -6.77 17.39
CA ASP A 113 5.31 -5.59 17.61
C ASP A 113 4.03 -5.71 16.76
N GLU A 114 2.99 -6.33 17.30
CA GLU A 114 1.75 -6.64 16.59
C GLU A 114 1.05 -5.41 15.99
N LYS A 115 1.27 -4.23 16.58
CA LYS A 115 0.64 -2.98 16.12
C LYS A 115 1.43 -2.33 15.00
N LEU A 116 2.76 -2.29 15.12
CA LEU A 116 3.62 -1.61 14.15
C LEU A 116 3.99 -2.49 12.96
N TYR A 117 4.16 -3.80 13.17
CA TYR A 117 4.68 -4.69 12.13
C TYR A 117 3.84 -4.73 10.85
N PRO A 118 2.49 -4.77 10.91
CA PRO A 118 1.66 -4.66 9.71
C PRO A 118 1.95 -3.39 8.89
N SER A 119 2.15 -2.25 9.57
CA SER A 119 2.46 -0.97 8.92
C SER A 119 3.84 -0.99 8.28
N VAL A 120 4.83 -1.64 8.90
CA VAL A 120 6.18 -1.82 8.34
C VAL A 120 6.12 -2.70 7.09
N LEU A 121 5.41 -3.83 7.12
CA LEU A 121 5.25 -4.70 5.95
C LEU A 121 4.56 -3.97 4.80
N ARG A 122 3.48 -3.24 5.10
CA ARG A 122 2.79 -2.39 4.12
C ARG A 122 3.75 -1.34 3.55
N ALA A 123 4.58 -0.73 4.39
CA ALA A 123 5.53 0.28 3.95
C ALA A 123 6.58 -0.30 2.99
N VAL A 124 7.20 -1.42 3.34
CA VAL A 124 8.15 -2.16 2.49
C VAL A 124 7.51 -2.50 1.14
N ALA A 125 6.31 -3.09 1.16
CA ALA A 125 5.64 -3.53 -0.06
C ALA A 125 5.19 -2.37 -0.97
N SER A 126 4.95 -1.18 -0.43
CA SER A 126 4.54 0.00 -1.21
C SER A 126 5.60 0.50 -2.21
N HIS A 127 6.87 0.10 -2.02
CA HIS A 127 7.95 0.40 -2.95
C HIS A 127 7.90 -0.49 -4.20
N GLY A 128 7.14 -1.58 -4.18
CA GLY A 128 7.01 -2.49 -5.32
C GLY A 128 8.28 -3.27 -5.67
N ASP A 129 9.29 -3.28 -4.79
CA ASP A 129 10.58 -3.93 -5.06
C ASP A 129 10.51 -5.44 -4.76
N LYS A 130 10.86 -6.27 -5.75
CA LYS A 130 10.85 -7.74 -5.64
C LYS A 130 11.73 -8.31 -4.52
N ARG A 131 12.73 -7.56 -4.04
CA ARG A 131 13.55 -7.94 -2.87
C ARG A 131 12.72 -8.11 -1.59
N ALA A 132 11.48 -7.59 -1.55
CA ALA A 132 10.56 -7.79 -0.43
C ALA A 132 9.83 -9.13 -0.43
N ILE A 133 9.77 -9.85 -1.57
CA ILE A 133 9.02 -11.11 -1.68
C ILE A 133 9.45 -12.15 -0.62
N PRO A 134 10.76 -12.39 -0.37
CA PRO A 134 11.18 -13.35 0.65
C PRO A 134 10.67 -12.99 2.05
N LEU A 135 10.60 -11.70 2.40
CA LEU A 135 10.08 -11.24 3.69
C LEU A 135 8.57 -11.44 3.79
N LEU A 136 7.82 -11.14 2.71
CA LEU A 136 6.36 -11.19 2.71
C LEU A 136 5.81 -12.62 2.64
N ARG A 137 6.55 -13.55 2.04
CA ARG A 137 6.18 -14.97 1.99
C ARG A 137 6.60 -15.77 3.23
N ASP A 138 7.39 -15.18 4.12
CA ASP A 138 7.94 -15.88 5.27
C ASP A 138 6.87 -16.11 6.35
N GLY A 139 6.87 -17.30 6.94
CA GLY A 139 5.90 -17.73 7.95
C GLY A 139 4.55 -18.21 7.40
N ALA A 140 3.86 -19.01 8.20
CA ALA A 140 2.53 -19.52 7.85
C ALA A 140 1.46 -18.46 8.09
N LEU A 141 0.54 -18.30 7.13
CA LEU A 141 -0.68 -17.50 7.33
C LEU A 141 -1.49 -18.07 8.51
N GLY A 142 -2.14 -17.20 9.28
CA GLY A 142 -2.90 -17.56 10.48
C GLY A 142 -2.04 -17.85 11.73
N ALA A 143 -0.72 -17.92 11.61
CA ALA A 143 0.18 -17.98 12.78
C ALA A 143 0.47 -16.59 13.37
N ALA A 144 0.23 -15.53 12.60
CA ALA A 144 0.38 -14.15 13.02
C ALA A 144 -1.01 -13.47 13.18
N PRO A 145 -1.09 -12.30 13.81
CA PRO A 145 -2.32 -11.50 13.81
C PRO A 145 -2.79 -11.23 12.38
N TYR A 146 -4.11 -11.26 12.16
CA TYR A 146 -4.72 -11.10 10.83
C TYR A 146 -4.16 -9.91 10.02
N LYS A 147 -3.87 -8.78 10.68
CA LYS A 147 -3.31 -7.59 10.03
C LYS A 147 -1.92 -7.79 9.44
N VAL A 148 -1.11 -8.67 10.02
CA VAL A 148 0.20 -9.05 9.48
C VAL A 148 0.00 -9.85 8.19
N ASP A 149 -0.89 -10.83 8.21
CA ASP A 149 -1.21 -11.67 7.04
C ASP A 149 -1.86 -10.87 5.91
N GLU A 150 -2.80 -9.98 6.24
CA GLU A 150 -3.40 -9.03 5.30
C GLU A 150 -2.32 -8.18 4.61
N ALA A 151 -1.34 -7.69 5.37
CA ALA A 151 -0.23 -6.90 4.83
C ALA A 151 0.72 -7.71 3.94
N ARG A 152 0.95 -8.98 4.27
CA ARG A 152 1.72 -9.90 3.42
C ARG A 152 1.02 -10.15 2.09
N ILE A 153 -0.27 -10.49 2.13
CA ILE A 153 -1.07 -10.82 0.96
C ILE A 153 -1.17 -9.64 0.01
N TYR A 154 -1.60 -8.46 0.50
CA TYR A 154 -1.67 -7.28 -0.35
C TYR A 154 -0.29 -6.78 -0.76
N GLY A 155 0.71 -6.93 0.10
CA GLY A 155 2.08 -6.57 -0.23
C GLY A 155 2.62 -7.35 -1.43
N LEU A 156 2.41 -8.67 -1.46
CA LEU A 156 2.75 -9.51 -2.62
C LEU A 156 1.99 -9.05 -3.87
N GLY A 157 0.70 -8.73 -3.73
CA GLY A 157 -0.12 -8.16 -4.81
C GLY A 157 0.44 -6.88 -5.42
N ASN A 158 1.14 -6.06 -4.65
CA ASN A 158 1.64 -4.75 -5.07
C ASN A 158 3.01 -4.77 -5.74
N ILE A 159 3.80 -5.83 -5.57
CA ILE A 159 5.16 -5.94 -6.14
C ILE A 159 5.14 -6.16 -7.67
N ARG A 160 3.98 -6.48 -8.27
CA ARG A 160 3.78 -6.64 -9.74
C ARG A 160 4.83 -7.55 -10.41
N ASP A 161 5.24 -8.62 -9.74
CA ASP A 161 6.19 -9.61 -10.25
C ASP A 161 5.54 -11.00 -10.32
N ALA A 162 5.97 -11.85 -11.25
CA ALA A 162 5.47 -13.22 -11.39
C ALA A 162 5.79 -14.05 -10.14
N ASP A 163 6.94 -13.80 -9.49
CA ASP A 163 7.34 -14.44 -8.24
C ASP A 163 6.34 -14.14 -7.10
N SER A 164 5.65 -13.00 -7.16
CA SER A 164 4.60 -12.69 -6.18
C SER A 164 3.34 -13.54 -6.37
N VAL A 165 3.00 -13.88 -7.62
CA VAL A 165 1.89 -14.80 -7.91
C VAL A 165 2.23 -16.18 -7.38
N GLU A 166 3.44 -16.67 -7.67
CA GLU A 166 3.92 -17.94 -7.14
C GLU A 166 3.93 -17.96 -5.61
N ALA A 167 4.39 -16.89 -4.96
CA ALA A 167 4.38 -16.76 -3.51
C ALA A 167 2.96 -16.83 -2.93
N LEU A 168 1.98 -16.12 -3.51
CA LEU A 168 0.59 -16.18 -3.08
C LEU A 168 0.00 -17.58 -3.23
N ILE A 169 0.22 -18.25 -4.37
CA ILE A 169 -0.21 -19.63 -4.59
C ILE A 169 0.47 -20.59 -3.59
N GLY A 170 1.75 -20.39 -3.30
CA GLY A 170 2.50 -21.15 -2.30
C GLY A 170 1.92 -21.02 -0.88
N LEU A 171 1.54 -19.81 -0.48
CA LEU A 171 0.87 -19.55 0.80
C LEU A 171 -0.49 -20.26 0.87
N MET A 172 -1.29 -20.20 -0.19
CA MET A 172 -2.57 -20.94 -0.28
C MET A 172 -2.36 -22.45 -0.13
N ASN A 173 -1.36 -23.00 -0.81
CA ASN A 173 -1.06 -24.43 -0.80
C ASN A 173 -0.58 -24.93 0.56
N THR A 174 0.19 -24.10 1.27
CA THR A 174 0.71 -24.44 2.60
C THR A 174 -0.42 -24.55 3.63
N LEU A 175 -1.46 -23.71 3.53
CA LEU A 175 -2.62 -23.77 4.43
C LEU A 175 -3.67 -24.81 4.03
N GLY A 176 -3.86 -25.00 2.73
CA GLY A 176 -4.96 -25.80 2.18
C GLY A 176 -6.31 -25.08 2.20
N PRO A 177 -7.34 -25.63 1.52
CA PRO A 177 -8.59 -24.95 1.20
C PRO A 177 -9.42 -24.53 2.43
N HIS A 178 -9.39 -25.31 3.51
CA HIS A 178 -10.18 -24.99 4.71
C HIS A 178 -9.58 -23.86 5.54
N LYS A 179 -8.25 -23.86 5.72
CA LYS A 179 -7.58 -22.85 6.55
C LYS A 179 -7.33 -21.54 5.82
N ILE A 180 -7.29 -21.57 4.49
CA ILE A 180 -7.13 -20.36 3.67
C ILE A 180 -8.42 -19.53 3.57
N ALA A 181 -9.59 -20.15 3.82
CA ALA A 181 -10.90 -19.52 3.66
C ALA A 181 -11.03 -18.10 4.28
N PRO A 182 -10.52 -17.82 5.50
CA PRO A 182 -10.58 -16.47 6.09
C PRO A 182 -9.81 -15.38 5.31
N PHE A 183 -8.84 -15.78 4.49
CA PHE A 183 -7.96 -14.88 3.73
C PHE A 183 -8.29 -14.85 2.23
N MET A 184 -9.27 -15.65 1.77
CA MET A 184 -9.53 -15.82 0.35
C MET A 184 -9.96 -14.53 -0.35
N ASN A 185 -10.61 -13.61 0.37
CA ASN A 185 -11.01 -12.31 -0.20
C ASN A 185 -9.78 -11.45 -0.53
N GLU A 186 -8.80 -11.41 0.37
CA GLU A 186 -7.55 -10.67 0.25
C GLU A 186 -6.69 -11.28 -0.86
N ILE A 187 -6.59 -12.62 -0.88
CA ILE A 187 -5.80 -13.37 -1.86
C ILE A 187 -6.41 -13.25 -3.25
N SER A 188 -7.73 -13.44 -3.37
CA SER A 188 -8.45 -13.27 -4.64
C SER A 188 -8.25 -11.86 -5.19
N LEU A 189 -8.34 -10.84 -4.33
CA LEU A 189 -8.10 -9.46 -4.74
C LEU A 189 -6.65 -9.26 -5.20
N ALA A 190 -5.67 -9.70 -4.41
CA ALA A 190 -4.25 -9.56 -4.76
C ALA A 190 -3.89 -10.28 -6.07
N LEU A 191 -4.40 -11.49 -6.28
CA LEU A 191 -4.22 -12.24 -7.52
C LEU A 191 -4.95 -11.60 -8.70
N SER A 192 -6.17 -11.06 -8.50
CA SER A 192 -6.88 -10.32 -9.54
C SER A 192 -6.09 -9.08 -9.96
N VAL A 193 -5.55 -8.34 -8.99
CA VAL A 193 -4.66 -7.18 -9.23
C VAL A 193 -3.40 -7.60 -9.97
N LEU A 194 -2.82 -8.75 -9.63
CA LEU A 194 -1.61 -9.21 -10.29
C LEU A 194 -1.86 -9.60 -11.75
N THR A 195 -2.93 -10.35 -11.99
CA THR A 195 -3.09 -11.16 -13.20
C THR A 195 -4.20 -10.66 -14.13
N GLY A 196 -5.10 -9.80 -13.64
CA GLY A 196 -6.35 -9.43 -14.32
C GLY A 196 -7.38 -10.56 -14.36
N ALA A 197 -7.05 -11.77 -13.90
CA ALA A 197 -7.95 -12.90 -13.86
C ALA A 197 -8.90 -12.82 -12.65
N GLU A 198 -9.98 -13.58 -12.72
CA GLU A 198 -10.92 -13.70 -11.60
C GLU A 198 -10.95 -15.13 -11.08
N GLY A 199 -10.96 -15.25 -9.75
CA GLY A 199 -11.15 -16.51 -9.05
C GLY A 199 -11.63 -16.21 -7.63
N GLN A 200 -12.65 -16.90 -7.15
CA GLN A 200 -13.21 -16.66 -5.82
C GLN A 200 -12.79 -17.74 -4.82
N ARG A 201 -12.53 -18.95 -5.32
CA ARG A 201 -12.24 -20.12 -4.51
C ARG A 201 -10.80 -20.58 -4.72
N TYR A 202 -10.33 -21.42 -3.81
CA TYR A 202 -9.01 -22.02 -3.89
C TYR A 202 -8.80 -22.77 -5.21
N GLU A 203 -9.77 -23.58 -5.64
CA GLU A 203 -9.66 -24.43 -6.83
C GLU A 203 -9.59 -23.61 -8.13
N ASP A 204 -10.26 -22.45 -8.16
CA ASP A 204 -10.28 -21.57 -9.33
C ASP A 204 -8.85 -21.08 -9.61
N TRP A 205 -8.16 -20.62 -8.56
CA TRP A 205 -6.78 -20.14 -8.65
C TRP A 205 -5.77 -21.26 -8.91
N GLN A 206 -5.97 -22.46 -8.35
CA GLN A 206 -5.11 -23.61 -8.67
C GLN A 206 -5.20 -24.00 -10.14
N ARG A 207 -6.41 -24.05 -10.69
CA ARG A 207 -6.63 -24.34 -12.11
C ARG A 207 -5.97 -23.27 -12.97
N TRP A 208 -6.27 -22.00 -12.71
CA TRP A 208 -5.70 -20.88 -13.44
C TRP A 208 -4.16 -20.89 -13.39
N TRP A 209 -3.56 -21.15 -12.22
CA TRP A 209 -2.11 -21.21 -12.07
C TRP A 209 -1.48 -22.32 -12.92
N ASN A 210 -2.07 -23.52 -12.91
CA ASN A 210 -1.56 -24.64 -13.70
C ASN A 210 -1.60 -24.35 -15.21
N ASP A 211 -2.64 -23.65 -15.66
CA ASP A 211 -2.83 -23.30 -17.08
C ASP A 211 -1.92 -22.14 -17.54
N ASN A 212 -1.48 -21.26 -16.62
CA ASN A 212 -0.83 -20.00 -16.97
C ASN A 212 0.62 -19.84 -16.49
N LYS A 213 1.09 -20.58 -15.48
CA LYS A 213 2.40 -20.35 -14.84
C LYS A 213 3.61 -20.29 -15.78
N LYS A 214 3.59 -21.05 -16.88
CA LYS A 214 4.71 -21.12 -17.84
C LYS A 214 4.79 -19.92 -18.78
N LYS A 215 3.69 -19.17 -18.93
CA LYS A 215 3.53 -18.06 -19.89
C LYS A 215 3.10 -16.78 -19.18
N LEU A 216 3.21 -16.74 -17.86
CA LEU A 216 2.72 -15.64 -17.07
C LEU A 216 3.61 -14.42 -17.25
N GLU A 217 3.03 -13.36 -17.76
CA GLU A 217 3.63 -12.04 -17.80
C GLU A 217 2.77 -11.08 -16.99
N ILE A 218 3.41 -10.33 -16.08
CA ILE A 218 2.72 -9.37 -15.24
C ILE A 218 2.85 -8.00 -15.88
N ALA A 219 1.71 -7.39 -16.23
CA ALA A 219 1.70 -6.04 -16.76
C ALA A 219 2.26 -5.05 -15.72
N PRO A 220 3.00 -4.00 -16.12
CA PRO A 220 3.46 -2.98 -15.18
C PRO A 220 2.27 -2.18 -14.61
N GLN A 221 1.22 -1.98 -15.41
CA GLN A 221 0.04 -1.22 -15.02
C GLN A 221 -1.03 -2.12 -14.39
N LEU A 222 -1.87 -1.53 -13.53
CA LEU A 222 -2.98 -2.23 -12.90
C LEU A 222 -3.99 -2.68 -13.97
N PRO A 223 -4.45 -3.95 -13.96
CA PRO A 223 -5.48 -4.40 -14.89
C PRO A 223 -6.83 -3.71 -14.60
N GLU A 224 -7.72 -3.73 -15.60
CA GLU A 224 -9.10 -3.32 -15.38
C GLU A 224 -9.78 -4.32 -14.44
N LEU A 225 -10.35 -3.80 -13.35
CA LEU A 225 -11.01 -4.61 -12.33
C LEU A 225 -12.40 -4.06 -12.02
N PRO A 226 -13.33 -4.90 -11.55
CA PRO A 226 -14.59 -4.43 -10.99
C PRO A 226 -14.37 -3.33 -9.95
N LYS A 227 -15.17 -2.27 -10.02
CA LYS A 227 -15.04 -1.06 -9.20
C LYS A 227 -14.87 -1.35 -7.70
N GLY A 228 -15.64 -2.30 -7.16
CA GLY A 228 -15.55 -2.69 -5.74
C GLY A 228 -14.17 -3.22 -5.35
N LYS A 229 -13.52 -4.00 -6.22
CA LYS A 229 -12.15 -4.49 -6.02
C LYS A 229 -11.14 -3.34 -6.06
N LEU A 230 -11.26 -2.43 -7.02
CA LEU A 230 -10.41 -1.23 -7.12
C LEU A 230 -10.52 -0.33 -5.89
N VAL A 231 -11.74 -0.10 -5.39
CA VAL A 231 -11.96 0.67 -4.16
C VAL A 231 -11.29 0.00 -2.97
N LYS A 232 -11.53 -1.31 -2.76
CA LYS A 232 -10.89 -2.04 -1.64
C LYS A 232 -9.37 -1.98 -1.72
N TRP A 233 -8.81 -2.19 -2.92
CA TRP A 233 -7.38 -2.12 -3.18
C TRP A 233 -6.81 -0.74 -2.84
N HIS A 234 -7.37 0.33 -3.40
CA HIS A 234 -6.86 1.68 -3.19
C HIS A 234 -7.03 2.18 -1.75
N LEU A 235 -8.14 1.84 -1.07
CA LEU A 235 -8.33 2.17 0.34
C LEU A 235 -7.25 1.53 1.22
N TYR A 236 -6.85 0.28 0.95
CA TYR A 236 -5.78 -0.38 1.69
C TYR A 236 -4.45 0.39 1.59
N TRP A 237 -4.15 0.91 0.40
CA TRP A 237 -2.95 1.69 0.12
C TRP A 237 -3.01 3.16 0.58
N GLY A 238 -4.12 3.55 1.22
CA GLY A 238 -4.28 4.87 1.84
C GLY A 238 -4.80 5.95 0.89
N MET A 239 -5.40 5.59 -0.25
CA MET A 239 -6.09 6.54 -1.12
C MET A 239 -7.34 7.07 -0.41
N GLY A 240 -7.54 8.38 -0.43
CA GLY A 240 -8.72 9.01 0.17
C GLY A 240 -10.01 8.60 -0.54
N LYS A 241 -11.15 8.59 0.17
CA LYS A 241 -12.46 8.29 -0.44
C LYS A 241 -12.81 9.29 -1.56
N ASP A 242 -12.48 10.56 -1.37
CA ASP A 242 -12.81 11.61 -2.34
C ASP A 242 -11.88 11.54 -3.57
N GLU A 243 -10.60 11.25 -3.36
CA GLU A 243 -9.65 10.93 -4.42
C GLU A 243 -10.13 9.71 -5.24
N LEU A 244 -10.68 8.70 -4.57
CA LEU A 244 -11.26 7.52 -5.23
C LEU A 244 -12.49 7.86 -6.06
N LYS A 245 -13.42 8.68 -5.53
CA LYS A 245 -14.60 9.12 -6.29
C LYS A 245 -14.21 9.86 -7.56
N GLN A 246 -13.24 10.77 -7.44
CA GLN A 246 -12.70 11.52 -8.58
C GLN A 246 -12.06 10.58 -9.60
N LYS A 247 -11.21 9.65 -9.14
CA LYS A 247 -10.48 8.72 -10.01
C LYS A 247 -11.39 7.71 -10.72
N LEU A 248 -12.45 7.25 -10.06
CA LEU A 248 -13.40 6.26 -10.59
C LEU A 248 -14.57 6.91 -11.35
N GLY A 249 -14.52 8.22 -11.59
CA GLY A 249 -15.50 8.92 -12.40
C GLY A 249 -16.90 8.94 -11.80
N GLU A 250 -17.05 8.82 -10.48
CA GLU A 250 -18.31 9.17 -9.81
C GLU A 250 -18.44 10.68 -9.87
N LYS A 251 -18.93 11.21 -11.00
CA LYS A 251 -19.61 12.51 -11.00
C LYS A 251 -20.65 12.39 -9.89
N GLY A 252 -20.46 13.15 -8.81
CA GLY A 252 -21.44 13.26 -7.75
C GLY A 252 -22.76 13.58 -8.40
N GLY A 253 -23.62 12.56 -8.53
CA GLY A 253 -25.02 12.78 -8.77
C GLY A 253 -25.47 13.52 -7.53
N ASP A 254 -25.51 14.84 -7.65
CA ASP A 254 -26.32 15.71 -6.84
C ASP A 254 -27.71 15.09 -6.88
N LYS A 255 -28.00 14.23 -5.89
CA LYS A 255 -29.35 13.86 -5.55
C LYS A 255 -29.91 15.14 -4.97
N GLY A 256 -30.31 16.04 -5.87
CA GLY A 256 -31.24 17.09 -5.55
C GLY A 256 -32.39 16.42 -4.79
N ASP A 257 -32.60 16.90 -3.58
CA ASP A 257 -33.77 16.59 -2.79
C ASP A 257 -35.02 17.07 -3.54
N ASP A 258 -35.44 16.31 -4.56
CA ASP A 258 -36.81 16.34 -5.06
C ASP A 258 -37.68 15.74 -3.96
N LYS A 259 -38.04 16.57 -2.99
CA LYS A 259 -39.20 16.34 -2.14
C LYS A 259 -40.41 16.15 -3.06
N PRO A 260 -41.13 15.02 -3.01
CA PRO A 260 -42.46 14.97 -3.57
C PRO A 260 -43.38 15.80 -2.65
N ASP A 261 -43.62 17.05 -3.03
CA ASP A 261 -44.75 17.83 -2.53
C ASP A 261 -46.03 17.13 -2.98
N GLY A 262 -46.64 16.36 -2.08
CA GLY A 262 -47.82 15.58 -2.40
C GLY A 262 -48.41 14.81 -1.22
N GLU A 263 -48.52 15.43 -0.04
CA GLU A 263 -49.47 14.94 0.97
C GLU A 263 -50.90 15.30 0.54
N PRO A 264 -51.80 14.31 0.31
CA PRO A 264 -53.20 14.59 0.03
C PRO A 264 -53.93 15.01 1.31
N LYS A 265 -54.54 16.20 1.25
CA LYS A 265 -55.39 16.77 2.29
C LYS A 265 -56.61 15.85 2.55
N PRO A 266 -56.93 15.48 3.81
CA PRO A 266 -58.11 14.65 4.08
C PRO A 266 -59.42 15.43 3.85
N PRO A 267 -60.49 14.77 3.37
CA PRO A 267 -61.76 15.42 3.08
C PRO A 267 -62.46 15.88 4.37
N ALA A 268 -63.01 17.11 4.31
CA ALA A 268 -63.81 17.70 5.36
C ALA A 268 -65.09 16.86 5.60
N LYS A 269 -65.30 16.44 6.86
CA LYS A 269 -66.57 15.88 7.31
C LYS A 269 -67.66 16.94 7.18
N LYS A 270 -68.66 16.70 6.33
CA LYS A 270 -69.97 17.35 6.42
C LYS A 270 -70.81 16.56 7.43
N GLY A 271 -71.53 17.30 8.28
CA GLY A 271 -72.51 16.76 9.22
C GLY A 271 -73.76 16.22 8.54
#